data_AF-A0A917LB88-F1
#
_entry.id   AF-A0A917LB88-F1
#
_cell.length_a   1.000
_cell.length_b   1.000
_cell.length_c   1.000
_cell.angle_alpha   90.00
_cell.angle_beta   90.00
_cell.angle_gamma   90.00
#
_symmetry.space_group_name_H-M   'P 1'
#
loop_
_entity.id
_entity.type
_entity.pdbx_description
1 polymer ?
#
loop_
_entity_poly.entity_id
_entity_poly.type
_entity_poly.pdbx_seq_one_letter_code
_entity_poly.pdbx_strand_id
1 'polypeptide(L)'
;MPSHTFTVNGKSVTVDAPDDLPLLWVLRDLLGVRGPKYGCGIDICKARTSHLDGEAVNPCVVPVAEATGREVTTIEGLADGDRLHPAQEAWLEQDMAQRGFCQPGQIMAAVALLKRTKNPTDADIDAIANVCRCGTHFRIREAIKSAPPPGWGDGGPHGHRRRASTSPGRCSARCMACRRANSSCVQRP
;
A
#
# COMPACT_ATOMS: atom_id res chain seq x y z
N MET A 1 -6.43 6.73 -31.47
CA MET A 1 -6.13 6.79 -30.02
C MET A 1 -4.88 5.96 -29.83
N PRO A 2 -3.79 6.50 -29.26
CA PRO A 2 -2.57 5.74 -29.05
C PRO A 2 -2.80 4.59 -28.05
N SER A 3 -1.99 3.54 -28.18
CA SER A 3 -2.02 2.35 -27.34
C SER A 3 -0.80 2.34 -26.43
N HIS A 4 -1.02 2.26 -25.12
CA HIS A 4 0.02 2.26 -24.09
C HIS A 4 0.09 0.90 -23.42
N THR A 5 1.26 0.28 -23.41
CA THR A 5 1.51 -0.98 -22.69
C THR A 5 2.47 -0.76 -21.55
N PHE A 6 2.12 -1.19 -20.34
CA PHE A 6 2.92 -1.04 -19.12
C PHE A 6 2.51 -2.10 -18.09
N THR A 7 3.18 -2.12 -16.94
CA THR A 7 2.88 -3.07 -15.86
C THR A 7 2.17 -2.34 -14.72
N VAL A 8 1.10 -2.92 -14.20
CA VAL A 8 0.40 -2.44 -12.99
C VAL A 8 0.35 -3.56 -11.97
N ASN A 9 0.96 -3.35 -10.80
CA ASN A 9 1.01 -4.34 -9.70
C ASN A 9 1.47 -5.74 -10.20
N GLY A 10 2.55 -5.79 -10.98
CA GLY A 10 3.09 -7.04 -11.55
C GLY A 10 2.33 -7.61 -12.76
N LYS A 11 1.22 -7.01 -13.19
CA LYS A 11 0.44 -7.45 -14.36
C LYS A 11 0.64 -6.53 -15.56
N SER A 12 1.06 -7.08 -16.70
CA SER A 12 1.09 -6.33 -17.96
C SER A 12 -0.33 -5.97 -18.42
N VAL A 13 -0.52 -4.72 -18.82
CA VAL A 13 -1.77 -4.16 -19.32
C VAL A 13 -1.53 -3.33 -20.56
N THR A 14 -2.52 -3.28 -21.44
CA THR A 14 -2.55 -2.42 -22.62
C THR A 14 -3.85 -1.62 -22.61
N VAL A 15 -3.77 -0.32 -22.85
CA VAL A 15 -4.91 0.60 -22.88
C VAL A 15 -4.83 1.53 -24.07
N ASP A 16 -5.97 1.81 -24.70
CA ASP A 16 -6.10 2.86 -25.69
C ASP A 16 -6.54 4.15 -24.98
N ALA A 17 -5.71 5.18 -25.00
CA ALA A 17 -5.99 6.48 -24.36
C ALA A 17 -5.23 7.61 -25.08
N PRO A 18 -5.66 8.88 -24.98
CA PRO A 18 -4.83 10.02 -25.36
C PRO A 18 -3.52 10.07 -24.58
N ASP A 19 -2.41 10.45 -25.22
CA ASP A 19 -1.06 10.48 -24.60
C ASP A 19 -1.02 11.32 -23.31
N ASP A 20 -1.77 12.42 -23.30
CA ASP A 20 -1.86 13.40 -22.21
C ASP A 20 -2.88 13.03 -21.13
N LEU A 21 -3.63 11.93 -21.29
CA LEU A 21 -4.60 11.49 -20.29
C LEU A 21 -3.86 11.18 -18.99
N PRO A 22 -4.25 11.81 -17.85
CA PRO A 22 -3.61 11.51 -16.59
C PRO A 22 -3.72 10.03 -16.21
N LEU A 23 -2.60 9.44 -15.79
CA LEU A 23 -2.46 8.05 -15.40
C LEU A 23 -3.48 7.66 -14.32
N LEU A 24 -3.90 8.60 -13.46
CA LEU A 24 -4.95 8.34 -12.47
C LEU A 24 -6.26 7.87 -13.11
N TRP A 25 -6.68 8.48 -14.23
CA TRP A 25 -7.93 8.12 -14.90
C TRP A 25 -7.80 6.77 -15.60
N VAL A 26 -6.64 6.48 -16.19
CA VAL A 26 -6.33 5.16 -16.74
C VAL A 26 -6.44 4.08 -15.67
N LEU A 27 -5.78 4.27 -14.53
CA LEU A 27 -5.81 3.32 -13.42
C LEU A 27 -7.24 3.09 -12.93
N ARG A 28 -7.99 4.16 -12.66
CA ARG A 28 -9.31 4.07 -12.01
C ARG A 28 -10.43 3.64 -12.94
N ASP A 29 -10.49 4.24 -14.12
CA ASP A 29 -11.67 4.19 -14.98
C ASP A 29 -11.51 3.13 -16.07
N LEU A 30 -10.31 2.97 -16.63
CA LEU A 30 -10.03 1.96 -17.65
C LEU A 30 -9.62 0.61 -17.04
N LEU A 31 -8.79 0.63 -15.98
CA LEU A 31 -8.24 -0.58 -15.36
C LEU A 31 -8.95 -1.01 -14.06
N GLY A 32 -9.82 -0.16 -13.50
CA GLY A 32 -10.57 -0.46 -12.28
C GLY A 32 -9.74 -0.44 -10.97
N VAL A 33 -8.49 0.02 -11.01
CA VAL A 33 -7.59 0.18 -9.85
C VAL A 33 -7.93 1.46 -9.11
N ARG A 34 -8.64 1.33 -7.97
CA ARG A 34 -9.33 2.43 -7.29
C ARG A 34 -8.68 2.87 -5.98
N GLY A 35 -7.61 2.23 -5.56
CA GLY A 35 -6.81 2.54 -4.38
C GLY A 35 -6.24 3.96 -4.42
N PRO A 36 -5.56 4.38 -5.50
CA PRO A 36 -5.20 5.78 -5.72
C PRO A 36 -6.45 6.66 -5.76
N LYS A 37 -6.56 7.64 -4.85
CA LYS A 37 -7.77 8.47 -4.70
C LYS A 37 -7.63 9.82 -5.39
N TYR A 38 -8.67 10.23 -6.12
CA TYR A 38 -8.77 11.60 -6.65
C TYR A 38 -9.21 12.57 -5.54
N GLY A 39 -8.36 13.54 -5.18
CA GLY A 39 -8.68 14.54 -4.17
C GLY A 39 -8.76 15.98 -4.71
N CYS A 40 -7.73 16.45 -5.42
CA CYS A 40 -7.63 17.86 -5.83
C CYS A 40 -7.31 18.10 -7.31
N GLY A 41 -6.84 17.10 -8.07
CA GLY A 41 -6.44 17.29 -9.48
C GLY A 41 -5.10 18.00 -9.71
N ILE A 42 -4.61 18.79 -8.74
CA ILE A 42 -3.54 19.79 -8.93
C ILE A 42 -2.27 19.56 -8.09
N ASP A 43 -1.99 18.31 -7.71
CA ASP A 43 -0.75 17.93 -7.01
C ASP A 43 -0.53 18.39 -5.56
N ILE A 44 -1.60 18.78 -4.88
CA ILE A 44 -1.53 19.23 -3.48
C ILE A 44 -1.87 18.11 -2.49
N CYS A 45 -2.99 17.40 -2.66
CA CYS A 45 -3.49 16.51 -1.62
C CYS A 45 -2.72 15.19 -1.44
N LYS A 46 -2.04 14.73 -2.51
CA LYS A 46 -1.29 13.46 -2.59
C LYS A 46 -2.07 12.18 -2.20
N ALA A 47 -3.40 12.19 -2.15
CA ALA A 47 -4.21 10.99 -1.84
C ALA A 47 -4.10 9.85 -2.89
N ARG A 48 -3.50 10.15 -4.04
CA ARG A 48 -3.26 9.27 -5.18
C ARG A 48 -1.84 8.71 -5.26
N THR A 49 -0.95 9.04 -4.31
CA THR A 49 0.46 8.64 -4.39
C THR A 49 0.58 7.15 -4.71
N SER A 50 1.36 6.87 -5.74
CA SER A 50 1.68 5.53 -6.26
C SER A 50 3.17 5.52 -6.58
N HIS A 51 3.72 4.38 -6.96
CA HIS A 51 5.12 4.29 -7.39
C HIS A 51 5.20 4.03 -8.89
N LEU A 52 6.16 4.67 -9.54
CA LEU A 52 6.53 4.43 -10.93
C LEU A 52 8.02 4.05 -10.96
N ASP A 53 8.32 2.81 -11.33
CA ASP A 53 9.63 2.16 -11.17
C ASP A 53 10.20 2.30 -9.75
N GLY A 54 9.32 2.17 -8.75
CA GLY A 54 9.67 2.25 -7.33
C GLY A 54 9.80 3.68 -6.78
N GLU A 55 9.70 4.72 -7.60
CA GLU A 55 9.74 6.12 -7.16
C GLU A 55 8.34 6.70 -6.94
N ALA A 56 8.16 7.48 -5.88
CA ALA A 56 6.87 8.07 -5.55
C ALA A 56 6.44 9.13 -6.57
N VAL A 57 5.29 8.90 -7.20
CA VAL A 57 4.66 9.83 -8.13
C VAL A 57 3.20 10.09 -7.76
N ASN A 58 2.63 11.13 -8.35
CA ASN A 58 1.23 11.47 -8.22
C ASN A 58 0.51 11.28 -9.57
N PRO A 59 -0.25 10.19 -9.79
CA PRO A 59 -0.74 9.80 -11.12
C PRO A 59 -1.67 10.79 -11.86
N CYS A 60 -2.42 11.67 -11.19
CA CYS A 60 -3.31 12.65 -11.84
C CYS A 60 -2.63 13.86 -12.50
N VAL A 61 -1.30 13.93 -12.52
CA VAL A 61 -0.50 14.92 -13.26
C VAL A 61 0.61 14.24 -14.06
N VAL A 62 0.63 12.90 -14.06
CA VAL A 62 1.54 12.10 -14.88
C VAL A 62 0.74 11.64 -16.10
N PRO A 63 1.08 12.06 -17.33
CA PRO A 63 0.50 11.54 -18.56
C PRO A 63 0.70 10.02 -18.67
N VAL A 64 -0.28 9.29 -19.22
CA VAL A 64 -0.16 7.84 -19.46
C VAL A 64 1.00 7.50 -20.40
N ALA A 65 1.32 8.39 -21.35
CA ALA A 65 2.46 8.20 -22.24
C ALA A 65 3.77 7.94 -21.46
N GLU A 66 3.97 8.64 -20.33
CA GLU A 66 5.15 8.47 -19.47
C GLU A 66 5.22 7.13 -18.74
N ALA A 67 4.10 6.40 -18.63
CA ALA A 67 4.05 5.08 -17.99
C ALA A 67 4.38 3.94 -18.96
N THR A 68 4.39 4.19 -20.28
CA THR A 68 4.62 3.16 -21.31
C THR A 68 5.95 2.43 -21.07
N GLY A 69 5.91 1.10 -20.99
CA GLY A 69 7.06 0.24 -20.76
C GLY A 69 7.57 0.19 -19.31
N ARG A 70 6.91 0.88 -18.37
CA ARG A 70 7.34 1.03 -16.98
C ARG A 70 6.45 0.26 -16.01
N GLU A 71 6.85 0.23 -14.75
CA GLU A 71 6.09 -0.43 -13.68
C GLU A 71 5.39 0.56 -12.77
N VAL A 72 4.07 0.46 -12.68
CA VAL A 72 3.23 1.19 -11.74
C VAL A 72 2.86 0.28 -10.57
N THR A 73 3.26 0.65 -9.36
CA THR A 73 2.80 0.00 -8.13
C THR A 73 1.84 0.91 -7.38
N THR A 74 0.68 0.38 -7.00
CA THR A 74 -0.37 1.07 -6.24
C THR A 74 -0.50 0.45 -4.84
N ILE A 75 -1.40 0.97 -4.00
CA ILE A 75 -1.65 0.41 -2.66
C ILE A 75 -2.07 -1.07 -2.73
N GLU A 76 -2.81 -1.46 -3.78
CA GLU A 76 -3.22 -2.83 -4.03
C GLU A 76 -2.04 -3.75 -4.39
N GLY A 77 -0.94 -3.19 -4.89
CA GLY A 77 0.27 -3.93 -5.26
C GLY A 77 1.26 -4.13 -4.12
N LEU A 78 1.02 -3.58 -2.93
CA LEU A 78 1.95 -3.75 -1.79
C LEU A 78 1.86 -5.14 -1.14
N ALA A 79 0.68 -5.74 -1.11
CA ALA A 79 0.48 -7.04 -0.48
C ALA A 79 0.89 -8.19 -1.43
N ASP A 80 1.39 -9.27 -0.85
CA ASP A 80 1.72 -10.51 -1.56
C ASP A 80 0.73 -11.60 -1.16
N GLY A 81 -0.34 -11.74 -1.96
CA GLY A 81 -1.49 -12.57 -1.62
C GLY A 81 -2.15 -12.10 -0.32
N ASP A 82 -2.24 -12.99 0.67
CA ASP A 82 -2.83 -12.69 1.98
C ASP A 82 -1.83 -12.03 2.96
N ARG A 83 -0.56 -11.86 2.55
CA ARG A 83 0.46 -11.24 3.38
C ARG A 83 0.53 -9.74 3.10
N LEU A 84 0.15 -8.96 4.11
CA LEU A 84 0.24 -7.51 4.07
C LEU A 84 1.69 -7.05 4.04
N HIS A 85 1.92 -5.90 3.43
CA HIS A 85 3.19 -5.20 3.54
C HIS A 85 3.38 -4.69 4.98
N PRO A 86 4.59 -4.68 5.55
CA PRO A 86 4.80 -4.23 6.93
C PRO A 86 4.27 -2.82 7.23
N ALA A 87 4.31 -1.92 6.23
CA ALA A 87 3.68 -0.60 6.35
C ALA A 87 2.13 -0.68 6.47
N GLN A 88 1.48 -1.62 5.78
CA GLN A 88 0.03 -1.84 5.93
C GLN A 88 -0.29 -2.45 7.31
N GLU A 89 0.52 -3.39 7.78
CA GLU A 89 0.40 -3.98 9.13
C GLU A 89 0.52 -2.91 10.22
N ALA A 90 1.55 -2.06 10.15
CA ALA A 90 1.73 -0.96 11.10
C ALA A 90 0.54 0.01 11.11
N TRP A 91 -0.09 0.27 9.95
CA TRP A 91 -1.31 1.07 9.90
C TRP A 91 -2.49 0.41 10.61
N LEU A 92 -2.63 -0.91 10.52
CA LEU A 92 -3.67 -1.66 11.23
C LEU A 92 -3.43 -1.68 12.74
N GLU A 93 -2.18 -1.89 13.15
CA GLU A 93 -1.79 -1.89 14.58
C GLU A 93 -2.08 -0.55 15.27
N GLN A 94 -1.96 0.56 14.54
CA GLN A 94 -2.26 1.90 15.05
C GLN A 94 -3.75 2.29 14.98
N ASP A 95 -4.64 1.35 14.62
CA ASP A 95 -6.08 1.56 14.50
C ASP A 95 -6.44 2.83 13.71
N MET A 96 -5.90 2.90 12.48
CA MET A 96 -5.97 4.04 11.57
C MET A 96 -7.32 4.22 10.86
N ALA A 97 -8.26 3.31 11.08
CA ALA A 97 -9.51 3.26 10.34
C ALA A 97 -10.51 4.32 10.86
N GLN A 98 -10.39 5.54 10.32
CA GLN A 98 -11.49 6.51 10.34
C GLN A 98 -12.18 6.57 8.97
N ARG A 99 -12.01 7.65 8.20
CA ARG A 99 -12.59 7.78 6.84
C ARG A 99 -11.79 7.02 5.77
N GLY A 100 -10.53 6.69 6.04
CA GLY A 100 -9.66 5.90 5.16
C GLY A 100 -9.18 6.58 3.86
N PHE A 101 -9.78 7.70 3.44
CA PHE A 101 -9.57 8.26 2.10
C PHE A 101 -8.11 8.62 1.77
N CYS A 102 -7.39 9.26 2.68
CA CYS A 102 -5.98 9.63 2.45
C CYS A 102 -4.99 8.49 2.71
N GLN A 103 -5.44 7.39 3.34
CA GLN A 103 -4.55 6.36 3.86
C GLN A 103 -3.77 5.62 2.76
N PRO A 104 -4.35 5.29 1.59
CA PRO A 104 -3.59 4.72 0.48
C PRO A 104 -2.37 5.56 0.10
N GLY A 105 -2.55 6.86 -0.15
CA GLY A 105 -1.45 7.75 -0.51
C GLY A 105 -0.43 7.91 0.63
N GLN A 106 -0.89 7.97 1.88
CA GLN A 106 -0.02 8.06 3.06
C GLN A 106 0.88 6.82 3.19
N ILE A 107 0.31 5.62 3.05
CA ILE A 107 1.07 4.37 3.09
C ILE A 107 2.09 4.31 1.95
N MET A 108 1.69 4.66 0.72
CA MET A 108 2.62 4.67 -0.42
C MET A 108 3.78 5.67 -0.24
N ALA A 109 3.50 6.86 0.31
CA ALA A 109 4.53 7.84 0.63
C ALA A 109 5.47 7.35 1.75
N ALA A 110 4.92 6.71 2.78
CA ALA A 110 5.70 6.10 3.85
C ALA A 110 6.62 4.97 3.36
N VAL A 111 6.13 4.10 2.46
CA VAL A 111 6.95 3.05 1.86
C VAL A 111 8.13 3.65 1.09
N ALA A 112 7.90 4.71 0.31
CA ALA A 112 8.97 5.42 -0.40
C ALA A 112 9.97 6.08 0.57
N LEU A 113 9.52 6.57 1.73
CA LEU A 113 10.41 7.08 2.79
C LEU A 113 11.25 5.98 3.42
N LEU A 114 10.63 4.87 3.81
CA LEU A 114 11.33 3.78 4.49
C LEU A 114 12.30 3.03 3.56
N LYS A 115 12.07 3.08 2.24
CA LYS A 115 13.02 2.57 1.24
C LYS A 115 14.33 3.36 1.22
N ARG A 116 14.27 4.69 1.37
CA ARG A 116 15.46 5.57 1.37
C ARG A 116 16.08 5.78 2.75
N THR A 117 15.26 5.76 3.80
CA THR A 117 15.68 6.10 5.17
C THR A 117 15.15 5.05 6.14
N LYS A 118 16.04 4.16 6.61
CA LYS A 118 15.65 3.03 7.48
C LYS A 118 15.10 3.44 8.85
N ASN A 119 15.51 4.60 9.36
CA ASN A 119 15.08 5.13 10.65
C ASN A 119 14.78 6.64 10.51
N PRO A 120 13.63 6.99 9.92
CA PRO A 120 13.30 8.38 9.63
C PRO A 120 13.08 9.18 10.92
N THR A 121 13.55 10.41 10.92
CA THR A 121 13.27 11.39 11.99
C THR A 121 11.84 11.92 11.86
N ASP A 122 11.36 12.61 12.89
CA ASP A 122 10.06 13.29 12.82
C ASP A 122 10.02 14.32 11.69
N ALA A 123 11.13 15.01 11.44
CA ALA A 123 11.25 15.95 10.32
C ALA A 123 11.15 15.26 8.95
N ASP A 124 11.73 14.06 8.80
CA ASP A 124 11.62 13.27 7.57
C ASP A 124 10.18 12.82 7.32
N ILE A 125 9.46 12.47 8.38
CA ILE A 125 8.05 12.05 8.32
C ILE A 125 7.15 13.25 8.03
N ASP A 126 7.40 14.40 8.66
CA ASP A 126 6.61 15.63 8.47
C ASP A 126 6.78 16.23 7.08
N ALA A 127 7.86 15.87 6.37
CA ALA A 127 8.02 16.17 4.95
C ALA A 127 7.05 15.41 4.03
N ILE A 128 6.34 14.38 4.52
CA ILE A 128 5.25 13.72 3.80
C ILE A 128 4.06 14.70 3.73
N ALA A 129 3.99 15.45 2.63
CA ALA A 129 2.98 16.48 2.43
C ALA A 129 1.56 15.95 2.07
N ASN A 130 1.24 14.71 2.44
CA ASN A 130 -0.07 14.13 2.18
C ASN A 130 -1.11 14.73 3.14
N VAL A 131 -2.20 15.25 2.59
CA VAL A 131 -3.23 15.94 3.38
C VAL A 131 -4.14 14.92 4.07
N CYS A 132 -4.20 14.95 5.41
CA CYS A 132 -5.19 14.21 6.19
C CYS A 132 -6.15 15.16 6.91
N ARG A 133 -7.45 15.09 6.56
CA ARG A 133 -8.48 15.92 7.20
C ARG A 133 -9.01 15.34 8.51
N CYS A 134 -8.76 14.05 8.79
CA CYS A 134 -9.16 13.40 10.04
C CYS A 134 -8.24 13.73 11.22
N GLY A 135 -7.09 14.39 10.98
CA GLY A 135 -6.17 14.79 12.05
C GLY A 135 -5.33 13.64 12.63
N THR A 136 -5.15 12.54 11.91
CA THR A 136 -4.46 11.33 12.42
C THR A 136 -2.93 11.35 12.22
N HIS A 137 -2.32 12.51 11.94
CA HIS A 137 -0.88 12.61 11.63
C HIS A 137 0.02 12.03 12.73
N PHE A 138 -0.37 12.17 14.00
CA PHE A 138 0.38 11.58 15.12
C PHE A 138 0.42 10.05 15.02
N ARG A 139 -0.71 9.40 14.72
CA ARG A 139 -0.74 7.94 14.49
C ARG A 139 0.08 7.56 13.26
N ILE A 140 0.11 8.41 12.23
CA ILE A 140 0.86 8.16 10.98
C ILE A 140 2.34 8.12 11.29
N ARG A 141 2.81 9.04 12.12
CA ARG A 141 4.17 9.03 12.62
C ARG A 141 4.50 7.75 13.40
N GLU A 142 3.65 7.34 14.33
CA GLU A 142 3.86 6.10 15.09
C GLU A 142 3.85 4.85 14.19
N ALA A 143 2.96 4.80 13.19
CA ALA A 143 2.93 3.71 12.21
C ALA A 143 4.22 3.65 11.37
N ILE A 144 4.73 4.80 10.91
CA ILE A 144 5.96 4.84 10.11
C ILE A 144 7.17 4.42 10.95
N LYS A 145 7.25 4.84 12.21
CA LYS A 145 8.36 4.48 13.11
C LYS A 145 8.33 3.01 13.53
N SER A 146 7.15 2.42 13.67
CA SER A 146 6.99 1.01 14.03
C SER A 146 7.14 0.07 12.83
N ALA A 147 6.87 0.55 11.62
CA ALA A 147 7.06 -0.23 10.41
C ALA A 147 8.56 -0.58 10.25
N PRO A 148 8.92 -1.87 10.16
CA PRO A 148 10.28 -2.23 9.86
C PRO A 148 10.65 -1.71 8.46
N PRO A 149 11.92 -1.33 8.22
CA PRO A 149 12.36 -0.96 6.89
C PRO A 149 12.01 -2.10 5.92
N PRO A 150 11.50 -1.81 4.71
CA PRO A 150 10.96 -2.81 3.81
C PRO A 150 12.00 -3.90 3.57
N GLY A 151 11.68 -5.08 4.11
CA GLY A 151 12.51 -6.26 3.98
C GLY A 151 12.09 -7.10 2.78
N TRP A 152 11.98 -6.54 1.56
CA TRP A 152 12.23 -7.26 0.29
C TRP A 152 12.05 -6.45 -0.99
N GLY A 153 12.70 -6.97 -2.04
CA GLY A 153 12.92 -6.40 -3.36
C GLY A 153 11.65 -6.16 -4.17
N ASP A 154 11.80 -5.21 -5.08
CA ASP A 154 10.89 -4.84 -6.15
C ASP A 154 10.33 -6.11 -6.84
N GLY A 155 9.04 -6.12 -7.17
CA GLY A 155 8.25 -7.28 -7.61
C GLY A 155 8.66 -7.93 -8.93
N GLY A 156 9.87 -8.52 -8.99
CA GLY A 156 10.27 -9.48 -10.03
C GLY A 156 9.73 -10.89 -9.75
N PRO A 157 9.50 -11.72 -10.79
CA PRO A 157 8.75 -12.96 -10.64
C PRO A 157 9.61 -14.04 -9.95
N HIS A 158 8.98 -14.77 -9.03
CA HIS A 158 9.47 -16.02 -8.44
C HIS A 158 10.71 -15.94 -7.53
N GLY A 159 10.51 -15.50 -6.29
CA GLY A 159 11.47 -15.69 -5.19
C GLY A 159 10.92 -16.60 -4.10
N HIS A 160 10.89 -17.91 -4.31
CA HIS A 160 10.60 -18.88 -3.24
C HIS A 160 11.67 -18.79 -2.13
N ARG A 161 11.44 -17.96 -1.10
CA ARG A 161 12.08 -18.19 0.19
C ARG A 161 11.40 -19.38 0.84
N ARG A 162 12.02 -20.56 0.67
CA ARG A 162 11.78 -21.70 1.56
C ARG A 162 12.00 -21.20 2.99
N ARG A 163 10.94 -21.23 3.80
CA ARG A 163 11.07 -21.11 5.25
C ARG A 163 12.06 -22.20 5.67
N ALA A 164 13.18 -21.81 6.26
CA ALA A 164 14.06 -22.76 6.92
C ALA A 164 13.21 -23.53 7.92
N SER A 165 13.05 -24.83 7.70
CA SER A 165 12.39 -25.75 8.59
C SER A 165 13.26 -25.88 9.85
N THR A 166 12.94 -25.12 10.89
CA THR A 166 13.35 -25.46 12.25
C THR A 166 12.22 -26.22 12.92
N SER A 167 12.39 -27.54 12.96
CA SER A 167 11.64 -28.47 13.81
C SER A 167 11.99 -28.28 15.29
N PRO A 168 11.34 -28.99 16.23
CA PRO A 168 9.96 -28.85 16.66
C PRO A 168 9.89 -28.45 18.14
N GLY A 169 8.77 -27.87 18.58
CA GLY A 169 8.39 -27.89 20.00
C GLY A 169 8.44 -26.55 20.72
N ARG A 170 7.25 -25.98 20.91
CA ARG A 170 6.60 -25.75 22.21
C ARG A 170 5.36 -24.91 21.94
N CYS A 171 4.21 -25.58 21.95
CA CYS A 171 2.92 -24.91 22.05
C CYS A 171 2.92 -24.17 23.39
N SER A 172 3.00 -22.83 23.38
CA SER A 172 2.86 -22.05 24.60
C SER A 172 1.41 -22.17 25.07
N ALA A 173 1.24 -22.63 26.31
CA ALA A 173 -0.03 -23.02 26.92
C ALA A 173 -0.98 -21.84 27.22
N ARG A 174 -0.98 -20.78 26.41
CA ARG A 174 -1.80 -19.58 26.61
C ARG A 174 -2.97 -19.43 25.63
N CYS A 175 -3.04 -20.27 24.60
CA CYS A 175 -4.12 -20.21 23.58
C CYS A 175 -5.27 -21.21 23.80
N MET A 176 -5.20 -22.08 24.83
CA MET A 176 -6.26 -23.07 25.10
C MET A 176 -7.45 -22.51 25.92
N ALA A 177 -7.34 -21.31 26.50
CA ALA A 177 -8.40 -20.73 27.32
C ALA A 177 -9.58 -20.17 26.50
N CYS A 178 -9.41 -19.88 25.20
CA CYS A 178 -10.48 -19.28 24.40
C CYS A 178 -11.38 -20.30 23.66
N ARG A 179 -11.00 -21.60 23.63
CA ARG A 179 -11.79 -22.64 22.94
C ARG A 179 -12.74 -23.44 23.83
N ARG A 180 -12.85 -23.11 25.13
CA ARG A 180 -13.76 -23.79 26.07
C ARG A 180 -14.96 -22.96 26.53
N ALA A 181 -15.13 -21.74 26.02
CA ALA A 181 -16.17 -20.82 26.49
C ALA A 181 -17.42 -20.73 25.59
N ASN A 182 -17.57 -21.57 24.56
CA ASN A 182 -18.72 -21.49 23.64
C ASN A 182 -19.53 -22.79 23.51
N SER A 183 -19.50 -23.65 24.53
CA SER A 183 -20.20 -24.95 24.54
C SER A 183 -21.51 -24.95 25.31
N SER A 184 -22.00 -23.79 25.78
CA SER A 184 -23.20 -23.73 26.62
C SER A 184 -24.10 -22.56 26.26
N CYS A 185 -24.82 -22.66 25.15
CA CYS A 185 -26.11 -21.99 24.98
C CYS A 185 -27.06 -22.95 24.24
N VAL A 186 -27.56 -23.91 25.04
CA VAL A 186 -28.96 -24.29 25.20
C VAL A 186 -29.84 -24.25 23.94
N GLN A 187 -30.23 -25.46 23.54
CA GLN A 187 -31.41 -25.79 22.75
C GLN A 187 -32.71 -25.34 23.45
N ARG A 188 -33.69 -24.93 22.64
CA ARG A 188 -35.17 -25.09 22.72
C ARG A 188 -35.99 -23.78 22.75
N PRO A 189 -37.25 -23.80 22.30
CA PRO A 189 -37.92 -24.70 21.34
C PRO A 189 -37.97 -24.12 19.92
#